data_AF-A0A6B1I1P9-F1
#
_entry.id   AF-A0A6B1I1P9-F1
#
_cell.length_a   1.000
_cell.length_b   1.000
_cell.length_c   1.000
_cell.angle_alpha   90.00
_cell.angle_beta   90.00
_cell.angle_gamma   90.00
#
_symmetry.space_group_name_H-M   'P 1'
#
loop_
_entity.id
_entity.type
_entity.pdbx_description
1 polymer ?
#
loop_
_entity_poly.entity_id
_entity_poly.type
_entity_poly.pdbx_seq_one_letter_code
_entity_poly.pdbx_strand_id
1 'polypeptide(L)'
;MPKSGVNAVVAVFAIFIYPAAIYGDGETLLESLLRPNPICAPVLATAAKHEVQILYTQIDRDAANRPHFTRHEYRVNPEDYFYPASTIKLAGALLALEKLNQLGIVGVDRHTPVRIDSTFSGQTAVREDPSAPDGLPTIAHYIRKLFAVSDNDAYNRLYEFVGQQWMNEGLWEKGYRDVRLTHRLAIARSPEENRHTNPLAFYRGDQVLYQQPMLVNPHTWRAPAPIPKGEGHIQDGELVAAPKDFAGSNYMSVEVLQDLLVAVFFPEELPAERRFDLRPDDYRFLYRAISMLPRECPHPQYDPEKYYDSYVKFFLFGDGKAPMP
;
A
#
# COMPACT_ATOMS: atom_id res chain seq x y z
N MET A 1 46.27 31.10 -47.71
CA MET A 1 47.30 30.80 -46.68
C MET A 1 46.65 30.89 -45.31
N PRO A 2 46.72 29.84 -44.50
CA PRO A 2 46.05 29.77 -43.20
C PRO A 2 46.95 30.37 -42.11
N LYS A 3 46.35 31.00 -41.09
CA LYS A 3 46.96 31.10 -39.77
C LYS A 3 45.97 30.54 -38.74
N SER A 4 46.41 29.41 -38.21
CA SER A 4 46.05 28.77 -36.95
C SER A 4 45.62 29.70 -35.83
N GLY A 5 44.60 29.29 -35.09
CA GLY A 5 44.20 29.89 -33.82
C GLY A 5 43.23 29.01 -33.03
N VAL A 6 43.75 27.92 -32.47
CA VAL A 6 43.39 27.27 -31.20
C VAL A 6 41.90 27.12 -30.84
N ASN A 7 41.50 25.85 -30.71
CA ASN A 7 40.30 25.39 -30.03
C ASN A 7 40.19 25.94 -28.60
N ALA A 8 39.02 26.46 -28.23
CA ALA A 8 38.53 26.41 -26.87
C ALA A 8 37.02 26.13 -26.89
N VAL A 9 36.66 24.84 -26.92
CA VAL A 9 35.35 24.40 -26.48
C VAL A 9 35.37 24.52 -24.96
N VAL A 10 34.68 25.53 -24.41
CA VAL A 10 34.38 25.56 -22.98
C VAL A 10 33.24 24.57 -22.76
N ALA A 11 33.59 23.31 -22.51
CA ALA A 11 32.66 22.36 -21.92
C ALA A 11 32.64 22.63 -20.41
N VAL A 12 31.58 23.27 -19.93
CA VAL A 12 31.29 23.33 -18.50
C VAL A 12 30.77 21.96 -18.09
N PHE A 13 31.66 21.09 -17.63
CA PHE A 13 31.28 19.95 -16.82
C PHE A 13 30.95 20.48 -15.42
N ALA A 14 29.67 20.78 -15.17
CA ALA A 14 29.18 20.92 -13.82
C ALA A 14 29.11 19.51 -13.21
N ILE A 15 30.22 19.05 -12.63
CA ILE A 15 30.17 17.96 -11.67
C ILE A 15 29.51 18.58 -10.44
N PHE A 16 28.22 18.29 -10.25
CA PHE A 16 27.60 18.44 -8.94
C PHE A 16 28.18 17.33 -8.05
N ILE A 17 29.40 17.54 -7.56
CA ILE A 17 29.83 16.90 -6.33
C ILE A 17 28.89 17.51 -5.30
N TYR A 18 27.83 16.81 -4.93
CA TYR A 18 27.17 17.10 -3.66
C TYR A 18 28.29 16.94 -2.63
N PRO A 19 28.78 18.02 -2.00
CA PRO A 19 29.64 17.83 -0.86
C PRO A 19 28.86 16.92 0.08
N ALA A 20 29.49 15.86 0.57
CA ALA A 20 28.94 15.12 1.70
C ALA A 20 28.55 16.21 2.71
N ALA A 21 27.25 16.40 2.89
CA ALA A 21 26.77 17.50 3.70
C ALA A 21 27.36 17.26 5.08
N ILE A 22 28.24 18.16 5.50
CA ILE A 22 28.74 18.21 6.85
C ILE A 22 27.55 18.72 7.65
N TYR A 23 26.69 17.80 8.05
CA TYR A 23 25.59 18.09 8.95
C TYR A 23 26.20 18.62 10.24
N GLY A 24 25.62 19.69 10.80
CA GLY A 24 26.01 20.13 12.14
C GLY A 24 25.89 18.96 13.11
N ASP A 25 26.79 18.87 14.10
CA ASP A 25 26.85 17.77 15.05
C ASP A 25 25.44 17.36 15.53
N GLY A 26 24.96 16.21 15.06
CA GLY A 26 23.67 15.61 15.46
C GLY A 26 22.45 15.80 14.54
N GLU A 27 22.54 16.53 13.41
CA GLU A 27 21.39 16.72 12.50
C GLU A 27 21.29 15.60 11.44
N THR A 28 20.10 15.01 11.24
CA THR A 28 19.86 13.97 10.23
C THR A 28 19.74 14.54 8.81
N LEU A 29 19.94 13.71 7.76
CA LEU A 29 19.70 14.12 6.36
C LEU A 29 18.31 14.73 6.20
N LEU A 30 17.27 14.07 6.73
CA LEU A 30 15.89 14.54 6.59
C LEU A 30 15.69 15.90 7.25
N GLU A 31 16.23 16.12 8.45
CA GLU A 31 16.15 17.44 9.09
C GLU A 31 16.86 18.51 8.27
N SER A 32 18.04 18.23 7.75
CA SER A 32 18.79 19.18 6.92
C SER A 32 18.06 19.58 5.64
N LEU A 33 17.29 18.66 5.04
CA LEU A 33 16.52 18.91 3.82
C LEU A 33 15.19 19.63 4.10
N LEU A 34 14.52 19.27 5.20
CA LEU A 34 13.16 19.71 5.51
C LEU A 34 13.14 21.00 6.34
N ARG A 35 14.09 21.22 7.26
CA ARG A 35 14.12 22.40 8.14
C ARG A 35 14.26 23.72 7.37
N PRO A 36 15.05 23.84 6.28
CA PRO A 36 15.12 25.07 5.50
C PRO A 36 13.86 25.33 4.65
N ASN A 37 13.01 24.33 4.43
CA ASN A 37 11.82 24.47 3.61
C ASN A 37 10.71 25.18 4.42
N PRO A 38 10.16 26.33 3.95
CA PRO A 38 9.19 27.12 4.70
C PRO A 38 7.84 26.42 4.93
N ILE A 39 7.50 25.39 4.14
CA ILE A 39 6.30 24.57 4.32
C ILE A 39 6.55 23.48 5.37
N CYS A 40 7.73 22.85 5.35
CA CYS A 40 8.05 21.75 6.25
C CYS A 40 8.48 22.24 7.64
N ALA A 41 9.15 23.40 7.76
CA ALA A 41 9.68 23.88 9.03
C ALA A 41 8.61 24.00 10.15
N PRO A 42 7.40 24.54 9.90
CA PRO A 42 6.34 24.56 10.91
C PRO A 42 5.85 23.17 11.34
N VAL A 43 5.82 22.22 10.40
CA VAL A 43 5.47 20.82 10.67
C VAL A 43 6.53 20.17 11.55
N LEU A 44 7.81 20.35 11.25
CA LEU A 44 8.92 19.84 12.06
C LEU A 44 8.93 20.46 13.46
N ALA A 45 8.66 21.77 13.58
CA ALA A 45 8.56 22.47 14.86
C ALA A 45 7.43 21.93 15.76
N THR A 46 6.43 21.26 15.19
CA THR A 46 5.28 20.67 15.90
C THR A 46 5.22 19.15 15.76
N ALA A 47 6.31 18.52 15.31
CA ALA A 47 6.33 17.10 14.94
C ALA A 47 5.98 16.16 16.10
N ALA A 48 6.33 16.51 17.34
CA ALA A 48 5.95 15.72 18.51
C ALA A 48 4.44 15.78 18.78
N LYS A 49 3.81 16.94 18.62
CA LYS A 49 2.35 17.12 18.81
C LYS A 49 1.55 16.35 17.76
N HIS A 50 2.06 16.27 16.54
CA HIS A 50 1.39 15.62 15.41
C HIS A 50 1.95 14.22 15.11
N GLU A 51 2.86 13.72 15.95
CA GLU A 51 3.47 12.39 15.85
C GLU A 51 4.03 12.11 14.45
N VAL A 52 4.63 13.13 13.83
CA VAL A 52 5.17 13.04 12.48
C VAL A 52 6.35 12.08 12.49
N GLN A 53 6.27 11.06 11.63
CA GLN A 53 7.34 10.12 11.33
C GLN A 53 7.65 10.19 9.83
N ILE A 54 8.92 10.16 9.47
CA ILE A 54 9.35 10.11 8.06
C ILE A 54 10.45 9.08 7.94
N LEU A 55 10.25 8.10 7.07
CA LEU A 55 11.25 7.13 6.67
C LEU A 55 11.52 7.32 5.17
N TYR A 56 12.76 7.62 4.83
CA TYR A 56 13.23 7.74 3.45
C TYR A 56 14.29 6.67 3.20
N THR A 57 14.15 5.90 2.13
CA THR A 57 15.18 4.96 1.68
C THR A 57 15.80 5.47 0.38
N GLN A 58 17.07 5.85 0.45
CA GLN A 58 17.90 6.10 -0.73
C GLN A 58 18.28 4.75 -1.35
N ILE A 59 18.19 4.67 -2.68
CA ILE A 59 18.54 3.47 -3.45
C ILE A 59 19.62 3.85 -4.44
N ASP A 60 20.85 3.41 -4.16
CA ASP A 60 21.99 3.56 -5.08
C ASP A 60 22.19 2.27 -5.85
N ARG A 61 22.68 2.34 -7.09
CA ARG A 61 23.00 1.14 -7.88
C ARG A 61 24.50 1.05 -8.15
N ASP A 62 25.07 -0.12 -7.92
CA ASP A 62 26.48 -0.37 -8.26
C ASP A 62 26.69 -0.51 -9.78
N ALA A 63 27.95 -0.68 -10.20
CA ALA A 63 28.31 -0.86 -11.60
C ALA A 63 27.68 -2.11 -12.25
N ALA A 64 27.18 -3.07 -11.46
CA ALA A 64 26.44 -4.24 -11.91
C ALA A 64 24.91 -4.05 -11.80
N ASN A 65 24.45 -2.81 -11.56
CA ASN A 65 23.06 -2.42 -11.40
C ASN A 65 22.35 -3.02 -10.16
N ARG A 66 23.11 -3.54 -9.18
CA ARG A 66 22.54 -4.05 -7.92
C ARG A 66 22.21 -2.89 -6.97
N PRO A 67 21.01 -2.89 -6.37
CA PRO A 67 20.58 -1.84 -5.47
C PRO A 67 21.27 -1.94 -4.09
N HIS A 68 21.57 -0.79 -3.50
CA HIS A 68 22.07 -0.63 -2.14
C HIS A 68 21.14 0.35 -1.43
N PHE A 69 20.65 -0.02 -0.25
CA PHE A 69 19.62 0.73 0.47
C PHE A 69 20.24 1.46 1.67
N THR A 70 20.04 2.78 1.73
CA THR A 70 20.40 3.60 2.89
C THR A 70 19.13 4.22 3.47
N ARG A 71 18.83 3.94 4.74
CA ARG A 71 17.66 4.50 5.44
C ARG A 71 18.03 5.80 6.14
N HIS A 72 17.13 6.77 6.01
CA HIS A 72 17.15 8.02 6.73
C HIS A 72 15.82 8.18 7.47
N GLU A 73 15.92 8.40 8.77
CA GLU A 73 14.78 8.34 9.67
C GLU A 73 14.61 9.69 10.37
N TYR A 74 13.36 10.10 10.53
CA TYR A 74 12.97 11.21 11.37
C TYR A 74 11.83 10.76 12.27
N ARG A 75 12.15 10.64 13.57
CA ARG A 75 11.20 10.23 14.63
C ARG A 75 10.50 8.89 14.37
N VAL A 76 11.11 8.00 13.59
CA VAL A 76 10.56 6.67 13.33
C VAL A 76 10.55 5.89 14.63
N ASN A 77 9.37 5.40 15.01
CA ASN A 77 9.18 4.62 16.21
C ASN A 77 7.99 3.67 16.00
N PRO A 78 8.21 2.35 15.89
CA PRO A 78 7.11 1.40 15.71
C PRO A 78 6.20 1.33 16.94
N GLU A 79 6.65 1.69 18.14
CA GLU A 79 5.77 1.74 19.32
C GLU A 79 4.74 2.88 19.25
N ASP A 80 5.01 3.91 18.44
CA ASP A 80 4.05 4.98 18.20
C ASP A 80 3.01 4.55 17.17
N TYR A 81 1.73 4.70 17.53
CA TYR A 81 0.64 4.30 16.65
C TYR A 81 0.61 5.11 15.34
N PHE A 82 0.81 4.41 14.23
CA PHE A 82 0.63 4.95 12.89
C PHE A 82 -0.62 4.33 12.25
N TYR A 83 -1.63 5.16 11.96
CA TYR A 83 -2.82 4.69 11.25
C TYR A 83 -2.52 4.60 9.74
N PRO A 84 -2.43 3.40 9.16
CA PRO A 84 -1.88 3.25 7.81
C PRO A 84 -2.89 3.64 6.71
N ALA A 85 -4.17 3.81 7.06
CA ALA A 85 -5.23 4.14 6.11
C ALA A 85 -5.16 3.25 4.84
N SER A 86 -5.08 3.86 3.65
CA SER A 86 -5.04 3.12 2.38
C SER A 86 -3.70 2.48 2.05
N THR A 87 -2.63 2.74 2.79
CA THR A 87 -1.31 2.17 2.48
C THR A 87 -1.24 0.66 2.70
N ILE A 88 -2.09 0.10 3.58
CA ILE A 88 -2.25 -1.35 3.79
C ILE A 88 -2.72 -2.11 2.55
N LYS A 89 -3.26 -1.41 1.55
CA LYS A 89 -3.78 -2.01 0.32
C LYS A 89 -2.72 -2.80 -0.45
N LEU A 90 -1.45 -2.38 -0.34
CA LEU A 90 -0.34 -3.14 -0.89
C LEU A 90 -0.27 -4.55 -0.28
N ALA A 91 -0.28 -4.66 1.05
CA ALA A 91 -0.28 -5.97 1.73
C ALA A 91 -1.46 -6.84 1.29
N GLY A 92 -2.66 -6.26 1.16
CA GLY A 92 -3.85 -6.97 0.67
C GLY A 92 -3.68 -7.55 -0.73
N ALA A 93 -3.09 -6.79 -1.65
CA ALA A 93 -2.81 -7.26 -3.01
C ALA A 93 -1.77 -8.40 -3.03
N LEU A 94 -0.70 -8.28 -2.25
CA LEU A 94 0.37 -9.28 -2.18
C LEU A 94 -0.12 -10.60 -1.60
N LEU A 95 -0.80 -10.54 -0.46
CA LEU A 95 -1.31 -11.74 0.21
C LEU A 95 -2.41 -12.43 -0.61
N ALA A 96 -3.22 -11.67 -1.36
CA ALA A 96 -4.21 -12.25 -2.27
C ALA A 96 -3.56 -13.02 -3.43
N LEU A 97 -2.52 -12.46 -4.05
CA LEU A 97 -1.80 -13.14 -5.14
C LEU A 97 -1.00 -14.34 -4.62
N GLU A 98 -0.39 -14.21 -3.45
CA GLU A 98 0.31 -15.31 -2.78
C GLU A 98 -0.64 -16.46 -2.44
N LYS A 99 -1.77 -16.17 -1.77
CA LYS A 99 -2.78 -17.17 -1.46
C LYS A 99 -3.25 -17.89 -2.72
N LEU A 100 -3.53 -17.14 -3.79
CA LEU A 100 -3.96 -17.69 -5.06
C LEU A 100 -2.91 -18.64 -5.67
N ASN A 101 -1.62 -18.30 -5.60
CA ASN A 101 -0.54 -19.18 -6.04
C ASN A 101 -0.49 -20.46 -5.20
N GLN A 102 -0.59 -20.31 -3.87
CA GLN A 102 -0.57 -21.43 -2.91
C GLN A 102 -1.78 -22.35 -3.00
N LEU A 103 -2.93 -21.89 -3.52
CA LEU A 103 -4.08 -22.77 -3.77
C LEU A 103 -3.71 -23.93 -4.70
N GLY A 104 -2.79 -23.73 -5.66
CA GLY A 104 -2.29 -24.80 -6.54
C GLY A 104 -3.37 -25.47 -7.40
N ILE A 105 -4.55 -24.86 -7.54
CA ILE A 105 -5.68 -25.42 -8.27
C ILE A 105 -5.52 -25.13 -9.76
N VAL A 106 -5.47 -26.20 -10.57
CA VAL A 106 -5.35 -26.09 -12.03
C VAL A 106 -6.51 -25.28 -12.59
N GLY A 107 -6.18 -24.23 -13.36
CA GLY A 107 -7.17 -23.39 -14.03
C GLY A 107 -7.79 -22.30 -13.15
N VAL A 108 -7.33 -22.14 -11.90
CA VAL A 108 -7.64 -20.99 -11.04
C VAL A 108 -6.45 -20.04 -11.02
N ASP A 109 -6.68 -18.81 -11.41
CA ASP A 109 -5.71 -17.72 -11.38
C ASP A 109 -6.40 -16.37 -11.13
N ARG A 110 -5.64 -15.27 -11.18
CA ARG A 110 -6.11 -13.93 -10.85
C ARG A 110 -7.15 -13.40 -11.83
N HIS A 111 -7.26 -14.00 -13.01
CA HIS A 111 -8.24 -13.67 -14.05
C HIS A 111 -9.46 -14.59 -14.01
N THR A 112 -9.46 -15.60 -13.14
CA THR A 112 -10.61 -16.47 -12.96
C THR A 112 -11.74 -15.71 -12.24
N PRO A 113 -12.96 -15.71 -12.78
CA PRO A 113 -14.12 -15.09 -12.14
C PRO A 113 -14.35 -15.62 -10.71
N VAL A 114 -14.71 -14.71 -9.79
CA VAL A 114 -14.98 -15.03 -8.39
C VAL A 114 -16.37 -14.56 -7.96
N ARG A 115 -17.25 -15.49 -7.54
CA ARG A 115 -18.50 -15.12 -6.87
C ARG A 115 -18.24 -14.96 -5.38
N ILE A 116 -18.68 -13.86 -4.81
CA ILE A 116 -18.65 -13.60 -3.37
C ILE A 116 -20.08 -13.69 -2.86
N ASP A 117 -20.32 -14.52 -1.85
CA ASP A 117 -21.65 -14.70 -1.25
C ASP A 117 -21.69 -14.11 0.16
N SER A 118 -22.82 -14.16 0.84
CA SER A 118 -23.00 -13.59 2.18
C SER A 118 -23.74 -14.56 3.09
N THR A 119 -23.09 -14.96 4.19
CA THR A 119 -23.64 -15.91 5.17
C THR A 119 -23.61 -15.38 6.61
N PHE A 120 -23.13 -14.15 6.82
CA PHE A 120 -23.05 -13.50 8.12
C PHE A 120 -23.50 -12.04 8.05
N SER A 121 -23.86 -11.45 9.19
CA SER A 121 -24.28 -10.04 9.25
C SER A 121 -23.20 -9.11 8.69
N GLY A 122 -23.63 -8.04 8.02
CA GLY A 122 -22.73 -7.04 7.44
C GLY A 122 -21.99 -7.47 6.16
N GLN A 123 -22.13 -8.71 5.72
CA GLN A 123 -21.57 -9.16 4.44
C GLN A 123 -22.42 -8.68 3.26
N THR A 124 -21.77 -8.37 2.14
CA THR A 124 -22.45 -8.08 0.86
C THR A 124 -21.95 -9.05 -0.20
N ALA A 125 -22.89 -9.66 -0.94
CA ALA A 125 -22.59 -10.55 -2.05
C ALA A 125 -22.23 -9.77 -3.33
N VAL A 126 -21.35 -10.35 -4.15
CA VAL A 126 -20.95 -9.83 -5.46
C VAL A 126 -20.95 -10.98 -6.46
N ARG A 127 -21.86 -10.93 -7.42
CA ARG A 127 -21.95 -11.89 -8.53
C ARG A 127 -21.46 -11.31 -9.85
N GLU A 128 -21.58 -10.00 -9.98
CA GLU A 128 -21.21 -9.22 -11.15
C GLU A 128 -20.52 -7.94 -10.68
N ASP A 129 -19.58 -7.44 -11.47
CA ASP A 129 -18.97 -6.12 -11.30
C ASP A 129 -19.03 -5.42 -12.66
N PRO A 130 -19.97 -4.47 -12.87
CA PRO A 130 -20.14 -3.79 -14.16
C PRO A 130 -18.94 -2.92 -14.55
N SER A 131 -18.01 -2.68 -13.61
CA SER A 131 -16.75 -2.00 -13.91
C SER A 131 -15.72 -2.91 -14.57
N ALA A 132 -15.93 -4.23 -14.58
CA ALA A 132 -15.07 -5.23 -15.21
C ALA A 132 -15.38 -5.35 -16.72
N PRO A 133 -14.38 -5.73 -17.55
CA PRO A 133 -14.53 -5.79 -19.01
C PRO A 133 -15.66 -6.71 -19.50
N ASP A 134 -15.91 -7.81 -18.78
CA ASP A 134 -16.93 -8.83 -19.07
C ASP A 134 -18.04 -8.84 -18.00
N GLY A 135 -18.09 -7.83 -17.13
CA GLY A 135 -19.02 -7.77 -16.01
C GLY A 135 -18.68 -8.75 -14.87
N LEU A 136 -17.57 -9.49 -14.95
CA LEU A 136 -17.22 -10.50 -13.96
C LEU A 136 -16.11 -10.01 -13.01
N PRO A 137 -16.32 -10.08 -11.68
CA PRO A 137 -15.29 -9.76 -10.71
C PRO A 137 -14.15 -10.78 -10.77
N THR A 138 -12.91 -10.29 -10.68
CA THR A 138 -11.69 -11.12 -10.60
C THR A 138 -10.70 -10.47 -9.62
N ILE A 139 -9.78 -11.26 -9.06
CA ILE A 139 -8.72 -10.73 -8.17
C ILE A 139 -7.88 -9.68 -8.91
N ALA A 140 -7.55 -9.91 -10.18
CA ALA A 140 -6.84 -8.93 -11.01
C ALA A 140 -7.63 -7.62 -11.19
N HIS A 141 -8.96 -7.70 -11.33
CA HIS A 141 -9.81 -6.52 -11.44
C HIS A 141 -9.80 -5.69 -10.16
N TYR A 142 -9.94 -6.34 -9.00
CA TYR A 142 -9.84 -5.67 -7.71
C TYR A 142 -8.47 -5.01 -7.51
N ILE A 143 -7.38 -5.71 -7.83
CA ILE A 143 -6.03 -5.13 -7.69
C ILE A 143 -5.83 -3.91 -8.60
N ARG A 144 -6.38 -3.91 -9.82
CA ARG A 144 -6.35 -2.72 -10.71
C ARG A 144 -7.07 -1.53 -10.09
N LYS A 145 -8.33 -1.71 -9.65
CA LYS A 145 -9.12 -0.65 -9.00
C LYS A 145 -8.42 -0.12 -7.75
N LEU A 146 -7.83 -1.04 -6.98
CA LEU A 146 -7.08 -0.75 -5.76
C LEU A 146 -5.90 0.18 -6.01
N PHE A 147 -5.10 -0.02 -7.07
CA PHE A 147 -3.93 0.83 -7.33
C PHE A 147 -4.21 2.07 -8.20
N ALA A 148 -5.20 2.00 -9.10
CA ALA A 148 -5.56 3.12 -9.97
C ALA A 148 -6.17 4.28 -9.19
N VAL A 149 -7.09 3.99 -8.26
CA VAL A 149 -7.84 5.04 -7.54
C VAL A 149 -7.99 4.78 -6.03
N SER A 150 -7.21 3.86 -5.47
CA SER A 150 -7.30 3.50 -4.04
C SER A 150 -8.72 3.04 -3.66
N ASP A 151 -9.34 2.20 -4.51
CA ASP A 151 -10.69 1.68 -4.28
C ASP A 151 -10.78 0.87 -2.97
N ASN A 152 -11.67 1.29 -2.06
CA ASN A 152 -11.86 0.64 -0.76
C ASN A 152 -12.64 -0.66 -0.85
N ASP A 153 -13.63 -0.76 -1.74
CA ASP A 153 -14.40 -2.01 -1.92
C ASP A 153 -13.48 -3.09 -2.47
N ALA A 154 -12.63 -2.75 -3.45
CA ALA A 154 -11.63 -3.65 -3.99
C ALA A 154 -10.71 -4.23 -2.90
N TYR A 155 -10.18 -3.37 -2.01
CA TYR A 155 -9.41 -3.85 -0.86
C TYR A 155 -10.24 -4.77 0.05
N ASN A 156 -11.49 -4.41 0.33
CA ASN A 156 -12.37 -5.21 1.18
C ASN A 156 -12.63 -6.60 0.58
N ARG A 157 -12.71 -6.73 -0.75
CA ARG A 157 -12.84 -8.03 -1.43
C ARG A 157 -11.57 -8.87 -1.35
N LEU A 158 -10.40 -8.23 -1.42
CA LEU A 158 -9.13 -8.93 -1.17
C LEU A 158 -8.98 -9.36 0.29
N TYR A 159 -9.37 -8.49 1.23
CA TYR A 159 -9.45 -8.81 2.66
C TYR A 159 -10.39 -9.99 2.92
N GLU A 160 -11.54 -10.02 2.23
CA GLU A 160 -12.50 -11.12 2.32
C GLU A 160 -11.93 -12.42 1.78
N PHE A 161 -11.24 -12.34 0.64
CA PHE A 161 -10.60 -13.48 0.01
C PHE A 161 -9.50 -14.06 0.88
N VAL A 162 -8.56 -13.24 1.37
CA VAL A 162 -7.45 -13.72 2.19
C VAL A 162 -7.95 -14.17 3.56
N GLY A 163 -8.83 -13.38 4.19
CA GLY A 163 -9.30 -13.57 5.56
C GLY A 163 -8.44 -12.81 6.56
N GLN A 164 -9.08 -12.19 7.58
CA GLN A 164 -8.39 -11.35 8.56
C GLN A 164 -7.20 -12.08 9.22
N GLN A 165 -7.43 -13.34 9.61
CA GLN A 165 -6.42 -14.14 10.29
C GLN A 165 -5.15 -14.29 9.44
N TRP A 166 -5.32 -14.89 8.27
CA TRP A 166 -4.25 -15.15 7.30
C TRP A 166 -3.54 -13.88 6.85
N MET A 167 -4.24 -12.74 6.79
CA MET A 167 -3.58 -11.49 6.44
C MET A 167 -2.50 -11.07 7.44
N ASN A 168 -2.75 -11.25 8.73
CA ASN A 168 -1.79 -10.85 9.76
C ASN A 168 -0.73 -11.93 9.95
N GLU A 169 -1.13 -13.19 10.11
CA GLU A 169 -0.21 -14.31 10.29
C GLU A 169 0.76 -14.41 9.11
N GLY A 170 0.27 -14.29 7.87
CA GLY A 170 1.12 -14.32 6.67
C GLY A 170 2.13 -13.18 6.58
N LEU A 171 1.88 -12.04 7.23
CA LEU A 171 2.86 -10.95 7.37
C LEU A 171 3.83 -11.22 8.51
N TRP A 172 3.33 -11.64 9.67
CA TRP A 172 4.14 -11.94 10.86
C TRP A 172 5.15 -13.07 10.62
N GLU A 173 4.73 -14.12 9.92
CA GLU A 173 5.57 -15.26 9.52
C GLU A 173 6.72 -14.82 8.63
N LYS A 174 6.51 -13.82 7.76
CA LYS A 174 7.53 -13.20 6.92
C LYS A 174 8.38 -12.14 7.64
N GLY A 175 8.20 -11.99 8.95
CA GLY A 175 8.94 -11.05 9.79
C GLY A 175 8.39 -9.62 9.80
N TYR A 176 7.28 -9.33 9.12
CA TYR A 176 6.60 -8.02 9.18
C TYR A 176 5.69 -7.98 10.42
N ARG A 177 6.27 -7.76 11.60
CA ARG A 177 5.58 -7.96 12.88
C ARG A 177 4.83 -6.73 13.40
N ASP A 178 5.26 -5.54 13.03
CA ASP A 178 4.63 -4.28 13.43
C ASP A 178 3.42 -3.97 12.55
N VAL A 179 2.45 -4.89 12.57
CA VAL A 179 1.21 -4.83 11.82
C VAL A 179 0.07 -5.43 12.62
N ARG A 180 -1.09 -4.81 12.50
CA ARG A 180 -2.37 -5.32 12.99
C ARG A 180 -3.47 -4.90 12.02
N LEU A 181 -4.01 -5.82 11.24
CA LEU A 181 -5.11 -5.59 10.32
C LEU A 181 -6.40 -6.18 10.92
N THR A 182 -7.25 -5.33 11.48
CA THR A 182 -8.47 -5.71 12.22
C THR A 182 -9.76 -5.35 11.50
N HIS A 183 -9.73 -4.49 10.47
CA HIS A 183 -10.96 -4.07 9.82
C HIS A 183 -10.84 -3.71 8.35
N ARG A 184 -11.98 -3.83 7.65
CA ARG A 184 -12.22 -3.33 6.30
C ARG A 184 -12.11 -1.79 6.24
N LEU A 185 -11.89 -1.24 5.06
CA LEU A 185 -11.74 0.19 4.82
C LEU A 185 -13.07 0.84 4.43
N ALA A 186 -13.29 2.06 4.94
CA ALA A 186 -14.40 2.95 4.62
C ALA A 186 -15.83 2.39 4.80
N ILE A 187 -15.97 1.28 5.51
CA ILE A 187 -17.26 0.74 5.93
C ILE A 187 -17.25 0.49 7.44
N ALA A 188 -18.27 0.99 8.13
CA ALA A 188 -18.41 0.74 9.56
C ALA A 188 -18.89 -0.70 9.77
N ARG A 189 -18.12 -1.45 10.57
CA ARG A 189 -18.38 -2.85 10.92
C ARG A 189 -17.95 -3.06 12.36
N SER A 190 -18.73 -3.84 13.11
CA SER A 190 -18.32 -4.31 14.43
C SER A 190 -17.03 -5.15 14.34
N PRO A 191 -16.29 -5.32 15.44
CA PRO A 191 -15.16 -6.24 15.47
C PRO A 191 -15.56 -7.63 14.96
N GLU A 192 -16.74 -8.13 15.36
CA GLU A 192 -17.24 -9.45 14.95
C GLU A 192 -17.45 -9.58 13.44
N GLU A 193 -18.10 -8.59 12.82
CA GLU A 193 -18.31 -8.57 11.37
C GLU A 193 -17.00 -8.45 10.59
N ASN A 194 -15.95 -7.85 11.17
CA ASN A 194 -14.64 -7.82 10.55
C ASN A 194 -13.89 -9.16 10.63
N ARG A 195 -14.18 -10.00 11.63
CA ARG A 195 -13.61 -11.34 11.76
C ARG A 195 -14.25 -12.37 10.83
N HIS A 196 -15.49 -12.12 10.41
CA HIS A 196 -16.26 -12.99 9.51
C HIS A 196 -16.14 -12.52 8.06
N THR A 197 -15.33 -13.21 7.26
CA THR A 197 -15.19 -12.90 5.83
C THR A 197 -16.01 -13.80 4.95
N ASN A 198 -16.45 -13.24 3.82
CA ASN A 198 -17.42 -13.85 2.94
C ASN A 198 -16.97 -15.23 2.42
N PRO A 199 -17.91 -16.19 2.28
CA PRO A 199 -17.68 -17.34 1.41
C PRO A 199 -17.54 -16.87 -0.05
N LEU A 200 -16.77 -17.59 -0.83
CA LEU A 200 -16.53 -17.28 -2.25
C LEU A 200 -16.21 -18.52 -3.06
N ALA A 201 -16.35 -18.41 -4.38
CA ALA A 201 -16.02 -19.49 -5.30
C ALA A 201 -15.41 -18.95 -6.59
N PHE A 202 -14.31 -19.55 -7.02
CA PHE A 202 -13.79 -19.40 -8.39
C PHE A 202 -14.52 -20.37 -9.31
N TYR A 203 -14.88 -19.91 -10.50
CA TYR A 203 -15.70 -20.69 -11.41
C TYR A 203 -15.37 -20.44 -12.88
N ARG A 204 -15.87 -21.33 -13.74
CA ARG A 204 -15.84 -21.20 -15.20
C ARG A 204 -17.17 -21.69 -15.78
N GLY A 205 -17.95 -20.77 -16.33
CA GLY A 205 -19.35 -21.05 -16.69
C GLY A 205 -20.13 -21.49 -15.45
N ASP A 206 -20.69 -22.71 -15.49
CA ASP A 206 -21.41 -23.31 -14.37
C ASP A 206 -20.54 -24.18 -13.45
N GLN A 207 -19.28 -24.43 -13.83
CA GLN A 207 -18.37 -25.26 -13.05
C GLN A 207 -17.69 -24.45 -11.95
N VAL A 208 -17.86 -24.86 -10.70
CA VAL A 208 -17.04 -24.37 -9.57
C VAL A 208 -15.67 -25.07 -9.62
N LEU A 209 -14.60 -24.28 -9.65
CA LEU A 209 -13.23 -24.76 -9.69
C LEU A 209 -12.62 -24.82 -8.28
N TYR A 210 -12.96 -23.84 -7.44
CA TYR A 210 -12.55 -23.77 -6.05
C TYR A 210 -13.64 -23.07 -5.24
N GLN A 211 -13.87 -23.55 -4.02
CA GLN A 211 -14.81 -22.94 -3.09
C GLN A 211 -14.15 -22.74 -1.74
N GLN A 212 -14.28 -21.53 -1.21
CA GLN A 212 -13.89 -21.16 0.13
C GLN A 212 -15.15 -20.91 0.94
N PRO A 213 -15.36 -21.63 2.07
CA PRO A 213 -16.43 -21.30 2.99
C PRO A 213 -16.15 -19.95 3.66
N MET A 214 -17.13 -19.42 4.40
CA MET A 214 -16.92 -18.27 5.26
C MET A 214 -15.70 -18.52 6.17
N LEU A 215 -14.78 -17.55 6.25
CA LEU A 215 -13.67 -17.63 7.18
C LEU A 215 -14.00 -16.86 8.45
N VAL A 216 -13.53 -17.36 9.58
CA VAL A 216 -13.70 -16.72 10.88
C VAL A 216 -12.33 -16.64 11.54
N ASN A 217 -11.89 -15.45 11.90
CA ASN A 217 -10.76 -15.30 12.81
C ASN A 217 -11.23 -15.57 14.25
N PRO A 218 -10.77 -16.64 14.92
CA PRO A 218 -11.18 -16.91 16.30
C PRO A 218 -10.56 -15.91 17.28
N HIS A 219 -9.51 -15.19 16.87
CA HIS A 219 -8.77 -14.24 17.71
C HIS A 219 -9.38 -12.84 17.64
N THR A 220 -9.21 -12.08 18.72
CA THR A 220 -9.51 -10.65 18.76
C THR A 220 -8.19 -9.91 18.93
N TRP A 221 -7.75 -9.21 17.90
CA TRP A 221 -6.50 -8.48 17.94
C TRP A 221 -6.70 -7.03 18.33
N ARG A 222 -5.87 -6.57 19.26
CA ARG A 222 -5.91 -5.22 19.82
C ARG A 222 -4.53 -4.88 20.37
N ALA A 223 -4.21 -3.59 20.44
CA ALA A 223 -3.07 -3.12 21.23
C ALA A 223 -3.27 -3.47 22.73
N PRO A 224 -2.18 -3.68 23.49
CA PRO A 224 -2.26 -4.05 24.90
C PRO A 224 -2.80 -2.92 25.81
N ALA A 225 -2.75 -1.67 25.34
CA ALA A 225 -3.25 -0.49 26.03
C ALA A 225 -4.13 0.37 25.11
N PRO A 226 -5.04 1.20 25.66
CA PRO A 226 -5.78 2.19 24.88
C PRO A 226 -4.86 3.15 24.12
N ILE A 227 -5.28 3.54 22.92
CA ILE A 227 -4.57 4.50 22.05
C ILE A 227 -5.50 5.69 21.79
N PRO A 228 -5.65 6.62 22.75
CA PRO A 228 -6.53 7.78 22.57
C PRO A 228 -5.94 8.74 21.53
N LYS A 229 -6.72 9.12 20.52
CA LYS A 229 -6.33 10.14 19.53
C LYS A 229 -7.46 11.14 19.30
N GLY A 230 -7.08 12.39 19.06
CA GLY A 230 -7.98 13.50 18.78
C GLY A 230 -8.77 13.95 20.02
N GLU A 231 -9.63 14.95 19.82
CA GLU A 231 -10.49 15.54 20.87
C GLU A 231 -11.97 15.14 20.71
N GLY A 232 -12.34 14.61 19.55
CA GLY A 232 -13.69 14.14 19.24
C GLY A 232 -13.72 13.23 18.03
N HIS A 233 -14.80 12.46 17.88
CA HIS A 233 -15.01 11.55 16.77
C HIS A 233 -16.49 11.36 16.45
N ILE A 234 -16.79 10.92 15.24
CA ILE A 234 -18.16 10.59 14.83
C ILE A 234 -18.45 9.13 15.15
N GLN A 235 -19.53 8.89 15.88
CA GLN A 235 -20.08 7.57 16.17
C GLN A 235 -21.58 7.58 15.88
N ASP A 236 -22.04 6.66 15.04
CA ASP A 236 -23.46 6.54 14.64
C ASP A 236 -24.09 7.84 14.10
N GLY A 237 -23.27 8.68 13.44
CA GLY A 237 -23.68 9.97 12.87
C GLY A 237 -23.59 11.15 13.84
N GLU A 238 -23.28 10.92 15.11
CA GLU A 238 -23.19 11.96 16.14
C GLU A 238 -21.74 12.26 16.53
N LEU A 239 -21.48 13.51 16.90
CA LEU A 239 -20.19 13.94 17.42
C LEU A 239 -20.06 13.58 18.91
N VAL A 240 -19.11 12.70 19.20
CA VAL A 240 -18.67 12.39 20.56
C VAL A 240 -17.47 13.27 20.89
N ALA A 241 -17.61 14.16 21.87
CA ALA A 241 -16.56 15.08 22.33
C ALA A 241 -15.57 14.38 23.28
N ALA A 242 -14.95 13.30 22.82
CA ALA A 242 -13.89 12.59 23.52
C ALA A 242 -12.89 11.97 22.54
N PRO A 243 -11.62 11.75 22.95
CA PRO A 243 -10.65 11.01 22.15
C PRO A 243 -11.18 9.64 21.75
N LYS A 244 -10.90 9.23 20.51
CA LYS A 244 -11.22 7.89 20.04
C LYS A 244 -10.11 6.93 20.46
N ASP A 245 -10.46 5.76 20.99
CA ASP A 245 -9.50 4.68 21.23
C ASP A 245 -9.22 3.90 19.93
N PHE A 246 -7.96 3.94 19.48
CA PHE A 246 -7.49 3.24 18.29
C PHE A 246 -6.86 1.87 18.58
N ALA A 247 -6.89 1.37 19.83
CA ALA A 247 -6.30 0.08 20.18
C ALA A 247 -6.82 -1.08 19.31
N GLY A 248 -8.09 -1.05 18.90
CA GLY A 248 -8.70 -2.05 18.03
C GLY A 248 -8.64 -1.75 16.53
N SER A 249 -7.96 -0.69 16.13
CA SER A 249 -7.89 -0.24 14.73
C SER A 249 -6.70 -0.86 13.98
N ASN A 250 -6.75 -0.78 12.65
CA ASN A 250 -5.64 -1.12 11.78
C ASN A 250 -4.38 -0.35 12.17
N TYR A 251 -3.24 -1.01 12.18
CA TYR A 251 -1.93 -0.44 12.47
C TYR A 251 -0.89 -1.08 11.54
N MET A 252 0.06 -0.28 11.08
CA MET A 252 1.25 -0.76 10.39
C MET A 252 2.33 0.31 10.54
N SER A 253 3.52 -0.06 11.02
CA SER A 253 4.63 0.89 11.15
C SER A 253 5.07 1.43 9.77
N VAL A 254 5.68 2.61 9.76
CA VAL A 254 6.27 3.18 8.54
C VAL A 254 7.39 2.30 7.98
N GLU A 255 8.09 1.55 8.85
CA GLU A 255 9.10 0.58 8.47
C GLU A 255 8.50 -0.61 7.72
N VAL A 256 7.41 -1.21 8.24
CA VAL A 256 6.73 -2.30 7.52
C VAL A 256 6.19 -1.82 6.18
N LEU A 257 5.62 -0.61 6.13
CA LEU A 257 5.15 -0.03 4.86
C LEU A 257 6.27 0.12 3.83
N GLN A 258 7.44 0.61 4.26
CA GLN A 258 8.62 0.73 3.41
C GLN A 258 9.16 -0.64 2.99
N ASP A 259 9.20 -1.60 3.91
CA ASP A 259 9.69 -2.95 3.64
C ASP A 259 8.80 -3.71 2.64
N LEU A 260 7.48 -3.49 2.67
CA LEU A 260 6.57 -4.06 1.67
C LEU A 260 6.83 -3.50 0.27
N LEU A 261 7.22 -2.23 0.14
CA LEU A 261 7.65 -1.68 -1.15
C LEU A 261 8.93 -2.37 -1.63
N VAL A 262 9.90 -2.59 -0.74
CA VAL A 262 11.12 -3.35 -1.06
C VAL A 262 10.78 -4.78 -1.47
N ALA A 263 9.87 -5.46 -0.78
CA ALA A 263 9.46 -6.82 -1.09
C ALA A 263 8.83 -6.97 -2.47
N VAL A 264 8.21 -5.92 -2.97
CA VAL A 264 7.58 -5.91 -4.30
C VAL A 264 8.57 -5.56 -5.40
N PHE A 265 9.35 -4.49 -5.21
CA PHE A 265 10.22 -3.96 -6.27
C PHE A 265 11.61 -4.60 -6.30
N PHE A 266 12.05 -5.18 -5.18
CA PHE A 266 13.38 -5.77 -5.01
C PHE A 266 13.29 -7.12 -4.27
N PRO A 267 12.43 -8.06 -4.70
CA PRO A 267 12.23 -9.33 -3.98
C PRO A 267 13.53 -10.15 -3.86
N GLU A 268 14.43 -10.03 -4.84
CA GLU A 268 15.71 -10.77 -4.85
C GLU A 268 16.70 -10.28 -3.80
N GLU A 269 16.52 -9.06 -3.28
CA GLU A 269 17.36 -8.48 -2.22
C GLU A 269 16.92 -8.91 -0.82
N LEU A 270 15.78 -9.61 -0.71
CA LEU A 270 15.27 -10.15 0.55
C LEU A 270 15.67 -11.62 0.69
N PRO A 271 15.86 -12.13 1.92
CA PRO A 271 15.97 -13.57 2.14
C PRO A 271 14.62 -14.25 1.84
N ALA A 272 14.65 -15.53 1.45
CA ALA A 272 13.50 -16.24 0.88
C ALA A 272 12.26 -16.21 1.81
N GLU A 273 12.47 -16.35 3.11
CA GLU A 273 11.44 -16.34 4.16
C GLU A 273 10.70 -15.01 4.30
N ARG A 274 11.28 -13.90 3.81
CA ARG A 274 10.62 -12.58 3.80
C ARG A 274 9.91 -12.28 2.46
N ARG A 275 10.10 -13.12 1.44
CA ARG A 275 9.50 -12.90 0.12
C ARG A 275 8.04 -13.36 0.11
N PHE A 276 7.26 -12.75 -0.77
CA PHE A 276 5.94 -13.27 -1.12
C PHE A 276 6.09 -14.33 -2.21
N ASP A 277 5.39 -15.45 -2.06
CA ASP A 277 5.33 -16.55 -3.04
C ASP A 277 4.42 -16.17 -4.22
N LEU A 278 4.89 -15.21 -5.01
CA LEU A 278 4.22 -14.73 -6.21
C LEU A 278 4.88 -15.31 -7.45
N ARG A 279 4.08 -15.59 -8.48
CA ARG A 279 4.62 -16.01 -9.77
C ARG A 279 5.32 -14.83 -10.45
N PRO A 280 6.33 -15.06 -11.31
CA PRO A 280 7.00 -13.97 -12.04
C PRO A 280 6.02 -13.07 -12.83
N ASP A 281 4.92 -13.64 -13.30
CA ASP A 281 3.88 -12.89 -14.01
C ASP A 281 3.01 -12.02 -13.08
N ASP A 282 2.84 -12.40 -11.82
CA ASP A 282 2.13 -11.60 -10.82
C ASP A 282 2.93 -10.34 -10.46
N TYR A 283 4.27 -10.42 -10.36
CA TYR A 283 5.13 -9.25 -10.21
C TYR A 283 4.99 -8.27 -11.39
N ARG A 284 5.03 -8.76 -12.63
CA ARG A 284 4.80 -7.91 -13.82
C ARG A 284 3.42 -7.25 -13.82
N PHE A 285 2.41 -7.99 -13.39
CA PHE A 285 1.06 -7.46 -13.24
C PHE A 285 1.00 -6.36 -12.16
N LEU A 286 1.60 -6.57 -10.99
CA LEU A 286 1.68 -5.59 -9.92
C LEU A 286 2.39 -4.31 -10.36
N TYR A 287 3.54 -4.41 -11.04
CA TYR A 287 4.27 -3.24 -11.51
C TYR A 287 3.42 -2.37 -12.44
N ARG A 288 2.71 -3.01 -13.38
CA ARG A 288 1.77 -2.31 -14.26
C ARG A 288 0.62 -1.68 -13.49
N ALA A 289 0.02 -2.40 -12.53
CA ALA A 289 -1.10 -1.89 -11.75
C ALA A 289 -0.70 -0.71 -10.85
N ILE A 290 0.46 -0.78 -10.20
CA ILE A 290 0.97 0.27 -9.31
C ILE A 290 1.36 1.53 -10.08
N SER A 291 1.95 1.39 -11.28
CA SER A 291 2.34 2.53 -12.13
C SER A 291 1.17 3.14 -12.91
N MET A 292 0.05 2.45 -13.02
CA MET A 292 -1.10 2.86 -13.83
C MET A 292 -1.69 4.18 -13.36
N LEU A 293 -1.89 5.10 -14.30
CA LEU A 293 -2.70 6.30 -14.09
C LEU A 293 -4.19 5.96 -14.25
N PRO A 294 -5.12 6.68 -13.59
CA PRO A 294 -6.55 6.47 -13.80
C PRO A 294 -6.95 6.48 -15.28
N ARG A 295 -6.40 7.41 -16.08
CA ARG A 295 -6.67 7.52 -17.54
C ARG A 295 -6.19 6.31 -18.34
N GLU A 296 -5.21 5.57 -17.83
CA GLU A 296 -4.63 4.38 -18.49
C GLU A 296 -5.36 3.10 -18.10
N CYS A 297 -6.28 3.19 -17.12
CA CYS A 297 -7.05 2.04 -16.70
C CYS A 297 -8.03 1.65 -17.80
N PRO A 298 -7.91 0.44 -18.38
CA PRO A 298 -8.83 0.02 -19.44
C PRO A 298 -10.24 -0.20 -18.88
N HIS A 299 -10.31 -0.74 -17.65
CA HIS A 299 -11.55 -1.08 -16.96
C HIS A 299 -11.35 -1.01 -15.42
N PRO A 300 -12.18 -0.22 -14.70
CA PRO A 300 -13.12 0.75 -15.26
C PRO A 300 -12.42 1.89 -15.99
N GLN A 301 -13.14 2.52 -16.91
CA GLN A 301 -12.76 3.82 -17.43
C GLN A 301 -13.14 4.88 -16.38
N TYR A 302 -12.13 5.56 -15.86
CA TYR A 302 -12.33 6.59 -14.86
C TYR A 302 -12.59 7.96 -15.51
N ASP A 303 -13.53 8.70 -14.95
CA ASP A 303 -13.78 10.09 -15.32
C ASP A 303 -12.55 10.96 -14.97
N PRO A 304 -11.87 11.58 -15.96
CA PRO A 304 -10.66 12.36 -15.73
C PRO A 304 -10.91 13.66 -14.94
N GLU A 305 -12.14 14.17 -14.88
CA GLU A 305 -12.46 15.34 -14.04
C GLU A 305 -12.45 14.98 -12.55
N LYS A 306 -12.83 13.74 -12.23
CA LYS A 306 -12.85 13.20 -10.88
C LYS A 306 -11.53 12.53 -10.49
N TYR A 307 -10.92 11.81 -11.43
CA TYR A 307 -9.71 11.00 -11.25
C TYR A 307 -8.62 11.44 -12.24
N TYR A 308 -7.98 12.56 -11.91
CA TYR A 308 -6.82 13.08 -12.64
C TYR A 308 -5.57 12.21 -12.41
N ASP A 309 -4.54 12.37 -13.22
CA ASP A 309 -3.36 11.48 -13.22
C ASP A 309 -2.64 11.38 -11.88
N SER A 310 -2.48 12.51 -11.19
CA SER A 310 -1.82 12.54 -9.87
C SER A 310 -2.73 12.08 -8.72
N TYR A 311 -3.97 11.67 -8.99
CA TYR A 311 -4.84 11.06 -7.98
C TYR A 311 -4.11 9.87 -7.38
N VAL A 312 -3.94 9.87 -6.05
CA VAL A 312 -3.15 8.88 -5.28
C VAL A 312 -1.66 8.80 -5.63
N LYS A 313 -1.10 9.75 -6.40
CA LYS A 313 0.33 9.91 -6.71
C LYS A 313 0.91 11.22 -6.14
N PHE A 314 0.50 11.54 -4.92
CA PHE A 314 0.71 12.85 -4.29
C PHE A 314 2.16 13.21 -3.99
N PHE A 315 3.05 12.22 -3.79
CA PHE A 315 4.41 12.50 -3.32
C PHE A 315 5.23 13.33 -4.32
N LEU A 316 5.13 13.02 -5.62
CA LEU A 316 5.88 13.75 -6.65
C LEU A 316 5.07 14.90 -7.28
N PHE A 317 3.76 14.74 -7.40
CA PHE A 317 2.92 15.63 -8.21
C PHE A 317 1.85 16.39 -7.42
N GLY A 318 1.76 16.17 -6.09
CA GLY A 318 0.71 16.74 -5.27
C GLY A 318 -0.68 16.39 -5.77
N ASP A 319 -1.63 17.29 -5.58
CA ASP A 319 -3.02 17.22 -6.09
C ASP A 319 -3.19 17.92 -7.46
N GLY A 320 -2.08 18.10 -8.20
CA GLY A 320 -2.06 18.79 -9.48
C GLY A 320 -2.87 18.05 -10.55
N LYS A 321 -3.88 18.71 -11.12
CA LYS A 321 -4.76 18.11 -12.15
C LYS A 321 -4.16 18.07 -13.56
N ALA A 322 -2.97 18.64 -13.73
CA ALA A 322 -2.28 18.61 -15.02
C ALA A 322 -1.91 17.17 -15.38
N PRO A 323 -1.96 16.80 -16.67
CA PRO A 323 -1.47 15.52 -17.15
C PRO A 323 -0.06 15.23 -16.64
N MET A 324 0.17 14.03 -16.10
CA MET A 324 1.51 13.60 -15.72
C MET A 324 2.34 13.29 -16.99
N PRO A 325 3.66 13.60 -16.98
CA PRO A 325 4.58 13.38 -18.10
C PRO A 325 4.64 11.94 -18.61
#